data_AF-A0A942J1H3-F1
#
_entry.id   AF-A0A942J1H3-F1
#
_cell.length_a   1.000
_cell.length_b   1.000
_cell.length_c   1.000
_cell.angle_alpha   90.00
_cell.angle_beta   90.00
_cell.angle_gamma   90.00
#
_symmetry.space_group_name_H-M   'P 1'
#
loop_
_entity.id
_entity.type
_entity.pdbx_description
1 polymer ?
#
loop_
_entity_poly.entity_id
_entity_poly.type
_entity_poly.pdbx_seq_one_letter_code
_entity_poly.pdbx_strand_id
1 'polypeptide(L)'
;MSKTIGILTGGGDVPGLNPSIKAAVYRAVDEGYRVIGIRRGWGGLLWYNPEDPATYDKYTWPLDKLRVRTIDRTGGTFLHTSRTHPGKVRATEVPEFLRDPERPQQYTAENPERFDFTPHVLRNLEKL
;
A
#
# COMPACT_ATOMS: atom_id res chain seq x y z
N MET A 1 -8.67 -22.22 3.34
CA MET A 1 -8.56 -20.76 3.53
C MET A 1 -8.79 -20.07 2.19
N SER A 2 -9.59 -19.00 2.14
CA SER A 2 -9.74 -18.18 0.92
C SER A 2 -8.41 -17.48 0.63
N LYS A 3 -7.94 -17.52 -0.61
CA LYS A 3 -6.75 -16.76 -1.03
C LYS A 3 -7.03 -15.25 -0.92
N THR A 4 -5.99 -14.47 -0.62
CA THR A 4 -6.10 -13.01 -0.45
C THR A 4 -5.43 -12.29 -1.62
N ILE A 5 -6.08 -11.25 -2.14
CA ILE A 5 -5.54 -10.35 -3.17
C ILE A 5 -5.36 -8.96 -2.55
N GLY A 6 -4.13 -8.45 -2.61
CA GLY A 6 -3.82 -7.05 -2.30
C GLY A 6 -3.89 -6.19 -3.57
N ILE A 7 -4.58 -5.05 -3.52
CA ILE A 7 -4.66 -4.08 -4.62
C ILE A 7 -4.07 -2.76 -4.14
N LEU A 8 -3.11 -2.22 -4.86
CA LEU A 8 -2.58 -0.87 -4.66
C LEU A 8 -2.49 -0.15 -6.00
N THR A 9 -2.50 1.18 -5.97
CA THR A 9 -2.19 2.01 -7.14
C THR A 9 -0.90 2.77 -6.90
N GLY A 10 0.11 2.54 -7.75
CA GLY A 10 1.40 3.23 -7.69
C GLY A 10 1.55 4.22 -8.84
N GLY A 11 2.22 5.36 -8.60
CA GLY A 11 2.52 6.33 -9.63
C GLY A 11 1.56 7.52 -9.69
N GLY A 12 1.11 7.89 -10.89
CA GLY A 12 0.20 9.01 -11.13
C GLY A 12 -1.24 8.55 -11.35
N ASP A 13 -2.19 9.44 -11.11
CA ASP A 13 -3.60 9.15 -11.30
C ASP A 13 -4.01 9.23 -12.77
N VAL A 14 -4.74 8.23 -13.25
CA VAL A 14 -5.34 8.20 -14.58
C VAL A 14 -6.80 7.72 -14.49
N PRO A 15 -7.69 8.13 -15.43
CA PRO A 15 -9.12 7.84 -15.33
C PRO A 15 -9.50 6.33 -15.24
N GLY A 16 -8.63 5.44 -15.73
CA GLY A 16 -8.90 4.00 -15.77
C GLY A 16 -8.74 3.26 -14.44
N LEU A 17 -8.07 3.84 -13.43
CA LEU A 17 -7.70 3.11 -12.21
C LEU A 17 -8.92 2.64 -11.41
N ASN A 18 -9.90 3.52 -11.20
CA ASN A 18 -11.09 3.20 -10.41
C ASN A 18 -11.97 2.12 -11.07
N PRO A 19 -12.30 2.21 -12.37
CA PRO A 19 -12.95 1.11 -13.09
C PRO A 19 -12.18 -0.21 -13.01
N SER A 20 -10.84 -0.18 -13.14
CA SER A 20 -10.00 -1.39 -13.03
C SER A 20 -10.06 -2.01 -11.63
N ILE A 21 -9.96 -1.20 -10.56
CA ILE A 21 -10.11 -1.68 -9.18
C ILE A 21 -11.49 -2.32 -9.00
N LYS A 22 -12.55 -1.64 -9.45
CA LYS A 22 -13.93 -2.16 -9.34
C LYS A 22 -14.09 -3.49 -10.04
N ALA A 23 -13.63 -3.61 -11.28
CA ALA A 23 -13.72 -4.84 -12.06
C ALA A 23 -12.94 -6.00 -11.41
N ALA A 24 -11.71 -5.73 -10.94
CA ALA A 24 -10.88 -6.71 -10.26
C ALA A 24 -11.53 -7.20 -8.96
N VAL A 25 -12.04 -6.29 -8.12
CA VAL A 25 -12.74 -6.62 -6.87
C VAL A 25 -14.00 -7.43 -7.15
N TYR A 26 -14.82 -7.04 -8.12
CA TYR A 26 -16.04 -7.78 -8.47
C TYR A 26 -15.72 -9.23 -8.84
N ARG A 27 -14.74 -9.44 -9.74
CA ARG A 27 -14.35 -10.79 -10.16
C ARG A 27 -13.75 -11.60 -9.01
N ALA A 28 -12.85 -11.00 -8.23
CA ALA A 28 -12.21 -11.67 -7.10
C ALA A 28 -13.23 -12.11 -6.03
N VAL A 29 -14.19 -11.25 -5.71
CA VAL A 29 -15.26 -11.58 -4.75
C VAL A 29 -16.15 -12.71 -5.28
N ASP A 30 -16.51 -12.71 -6.56
CA ASP A 30 -17.31 -13.78 -7.18
C ASP A 30 -16.59 -15.14 -7.18
N GLU A 31 -15.26 -15.12 -7.25
CA GLU A 31 -14.41 -16.30 -7.17
C GLU A 31 -14.06 -16.69 -5.72
N GLY A 32 -14.63 -16.03 -4.72
CA GLY A 32 -14.44 -16.35 -3.31
C GLY A 32 -13.10 -15.91 -2.72
N TYR A 33 -12.42 -14.94 -3.33
CA TYR A 33 -11.20 -14.33 -2.76
C TYR A 33 -11.54 -13.23 -1.77
N ARG A 34 -10.71 -13.11 -0.72
CA ARG A 34 -10.66 -11.91 0.13
C ARG A 34 -9.83 -10.84 -0.59
N VAL A 35 -10.33 -9.61 -0.64
CA VAL A 35 -9.62 -8.50 -1.30
C VAL A 35 -9.30 -7.40 -0.29
N ILE A 36 -8.05 -6.93 -0.31
CA ILE A 36 -7.56 -5.83 0.53
C ILE A 36 -7.05 -4.73 -0.39
N GLY A 37 -7.58 -3.53 -0.21
CA GLY A 37 -7.08 -2.31 -0.82
C GLY A 37 -6.00 -1.70 0.06
N ILE A 38 -4.82 -1.50 -0.49
CA ILE A 38 -3.68 -0.84 0.15
C ILE A 38 -3.70 0.63 -0.31
N ARG A 39 -3.91 1.53 0.64
CA ARG A 39 -4.05 2.95 0.36
C ARG A 39 -2.72 3.64 0.20
N ARG A 40 -2.67 4.70 -0.62
CA ARG A 40 -1.45 5.51 -0.84
C ARG A 40 -0.28 4.70 -1.40
N GLY A 41 -0.56 3.69 -2.22
CA GLY A 41 0.46 2.87 -2.89
C GLY A 41 1.48 2.24 -1.92
N TRP A 42 2.74 2.16 -2.34
CA TRP A 42 3.83 1.62 -1.52
C TRP A 42 4.09 2.43 -0.24
N GLY A 43 3.82 3.73 -0.26
CA GLY A 43 3.86 4.58 0.93
C GLY A 43 2.90 4.10 2.01
N GLY A 44 1.73 3.56 1.65
CA GLY A 44 0.83 2.94 2.61
C GLY A 44 1.47 1.79 3.37
N LEU A 45 2.14 0.88 2.66
CA LEU A 45 2.84 -0.26 3.27
C LEU A 45 4.07 0.15 4.07
N LEU A 46 4.77 1.21 3.66
CA LEU A 46 5.88 1.77 4.43
C LEU A 46 5.40 2.29 5.80
N TRP A 47 4.28 3.01 5.80
CA TRP A 47 3.71 3.63 7.00
C TRP A 47 2.79 2.72 7.81
N TYR A 48 2.39 1.58 7.26
CA TYR A 48 1.63 0.57 7.99
C TYR A 48 2.51 -0.04 9.08
N ASN A 49 1.98 -0.08 10.30
CA ASN A 49 2.63 -0.70 11.44
C ASN A 49 1.68 -1.75 12.04
N PRO A 50 1.98 -3.05 11.89
CA PRO A 50 1.19 -4.14 12.48
C PRO A 50 1.11 -4.12 14.02
N GLU A 51 1.92 -3.31 14.69
CA GLU A 51 1.90 -3.16 16.15
C GLU A 51 1.06 -1.96 16.60
N ASP A 52 0.65 -1.10 15.65
CA ASP A 52 -0.20 0.06 15.90
C ASP A 52 -1.52 -0.06 15.12
N PRO A 53 -2.61 -0.48 15.79
CA PRO A 53 -3.94 -0.59 15.18
C PRO A 53 -4.45 0.71 14.54
N ALA A 54 -3.98 1.88 14.97
CA ALA A 54 -4.37 3.16 14.38
C ALA A 54 -3.90 3.30 12.91
N THR A 55 -2.93 2.48 12.48
CA THR A 55 -2.45 2.47 11.11
C THR A 55 -3.30 1.63 10.16
N TYR A 56 -4.17 0.74 10.67
CA TYR A 56 -4.86 -0.26 9.86
C TYR A 56 -5.82 0.39 8.89
N ASP A 57 -6.89 1.01 9.38
CA ASP A 57 -7.89 1.66 8.54
C ASP A 57 -7.34 2.88 7.77
N LYS A 58 -6.15 3.36 8.15
CA LYS A 58 -5.46 4.44 7.46
C LYS A 58 -4.80 3.96 6.16
N TYR A 59 -4.27 2.74 6.14
CA TYR A 59 -3.47 2.23 5.02
C TYR A 59 -4.01 0.95 4.37
N THR A 60 -4.94 0.24 4.99
CA THR A 60 -5.55 -0.96 4.43
C THR A 60 -7.07 -0.94 4.61
N TRP A 61 -7.80 -1.36 3.58
CA TRP A 61 -9.26 -1.48 3.61
C TRP A 61 -9.69 -2.82 3.02
N PRO A 62 -10.63 -3.56 3.66
CA PRO A 62 -11.27 -4.66 2.96
C PRO A 62 -12.06 -4.12 1.76
N LEU A 63 -11.96 -4.74 0.59
CA LEU A 63 -12.70 -4.34 -0.59
C LEU A 63 -13.78 -5.38 -0.90
N ASP A 64 -15.03 -4.93 -0.87
CA ASP A 64 -16.20 -5.69 -1.29
C ASP A 64 -16.94 -4.94 -2.40
N LYS A 65 -17.94 -5.59 -2.98
CA LYS A 65 -18.77 -5.01 -4.05
C LYS A 65 -19.49 -3.73 -3.62
N LEU A 66 -19.84 -3.58 -2.35
CA LEU A 66 -20.54 -2.41 -1.83
C LEU A 66 -19.60 -1.20 -1.77
N ARG A 67 -18.40 -1.38 -1.23
CA ARG A 67 -17.38 -0.34 -1.06
C ARG A 67 -16.88 0.18 -2.41
N VAL A 68 -16.75 -0.67 -3.43
CA VAL A 68 -16.29 -0.24 -4.77
C VAL A 68 -17.42 0.10 -5.73
N ARG A 69 -18.69 0.10 -5.29
CA ARG A 69 -19.87 0.20 -6.18
C ARG A 69 -19.87 1.46 -7.06
N THR A 70 -19.38 2.58 -6.55
CA THR A 70 -19.50 3.89 -7.19
C THR A 70 -18.17 4.56 -7.52
N ILE A 71 -17.04 3.88 -7.28
CA ILE A 71 -15.71 4.50 -7.38
C ILE A 71 -15.35 4.88 -8.81
N ASP A 72 -15.90 4.16 -9.80
CA ASP A 72 -15.76 4.42 -11.23
C ASP A 72 -16.28 5.81 -11.66
N ARG A 73 -17.08 6.46 -10.80
CA ARG A 73 -17.65 7.79 -11.05
C ARG A 73 -16.81 8.92 -10.45
N THR A 74 -15.74 8.58 -9.75
CA THR A 74 -14.87 9.55 -9.04
C THR A 74 -13.53 9.70 -9.74
N GLY A 75 -13.03 10.93 -9.76
CA GLY A 75 -11.70 11.25 -10.27
C GLY A 75 -10.58 10.80 -9.32
N GLY A 76 -9.35 10.78 -9.82
CA GLY A 76 -8.19 10.28 -9.09
C GLY A 76 -8.24 8.76 -8.91
N THR A 77 -7.58 8.25 -7.88
CA THR A 77 -7.67 6.83 -7.46
C THR A 77 -8.28 6.71 -6.07
N PHE A 78 -9.28 5.83 -5.94
CA PHE A 78 -10.03 5.54 -4.72
C PHE A 78 -9.14 5.11 -3.55
N LEU A 79 -8.06 4.39 -3.85
CA LEU A 79 -7.09 3.97 -2.84
C LEU A 79 -6.04 5.06 -2.54
N HIS A 80 -6.01 6.16 -3.29
CA HIS A 80 -4.89 7.09 -3.37
C HIS A 80 -3.57 6.43 -3.80
N THR A 81 -2.61 7.24 -4.23
CA THR A 81 -1.31 6.75 -4.69
C THR A 81 -0.15 7.46 -3.99
N SER A 82 1.05 6.92 -4.17
CA SER A 82 2.31 7.54 -3.82
C SER A 82 3.36 7.17 -4.86
N ARG A 83 4.42 7.97 -4.93
CA ARG A 83 5.64 7.68 -5.70
C ARG A 83 6.72 7.02 -4.83
N THR A 84 6.34 6.44 -3.70
CA THR A 84 7.27 5.80 -2.78
C THR A 84 7.87 4.57 -3.43
N HIS A 85 9.20 4.48 -3.38
CA HIS A 85 9.95 3.28 -3.75
C HIS A 85 10.53 2.68 -2.46
N PRO A 86 10.06 1.51 -1.98
CA PRO A 86 10.51 0.94 -0.71
C PRO A 86 12.02 0.77 -0.60
N GLY A 87 12.71 0.42 -1.70
CA GLY A 87 14.17 0.31 -1.72
C GLY A 87 14.96 1.62 -1.81
N LYS A 88 14.30 2.77 -1.96
CA LYS A 88 14.96 4.07 -2.25
C LYS A 88 14.25 5.24 -1.56
N VAL A 89 13.88 5.05 -0.28
CA VAL A 89 13.12 6.04 0.52
C VAL A 89 14.03 7.18 0.98
N ARG A 90 13.55 8.43 0.90
CA ARG A 90 14.29 9.61 1.39
C ARG A 90 14.17 9.73 2.90
N ALA A 91 15.20 10.27 3.56
CA ALA A 91 15.20 10.53 5.01
C ALA A 91 13.93 11.25 5.52
N THR A 92 13.44 12.23 4.76
CA THR A 92 12.24 13.02 5.10
C THR A 92 10.94 12.22 5.03
N GLU A 93 10.92 11.11 4.30
CA GLU A 93 9.74 10.26 4.08
C GLU A 93 9.72 9.04 5.01
N VAL A 94 10.78 8.83 5.78
CA VAL A 94 10.88 7.71 6.74
C VAL A 94 9.92 7.96 7.92
N PRO A 95 8.97 7.04 8.18
CA PRO A 95 8.11 7.09 9.35
C PRO A 95 8.93 7.13 10.64
N GLU A 96 8.46 7.87 11.65
CA GLU A 96 9.17 8.04 12.92
C GLU A 96 9.48 6.71 13.61
N PHE A 97 8.52 5.79 13.65
CA PHE A 97 8.69 4.46 14.27
C PHE A 97 9.71 3.57 13.55
N LEU A 98 10.10 3.91 12.32
CA LEU A 98 11.15 3.20 11.60
C LEU A 98 12.52 3.82 11.82
N ARG A 99 12.63 5.06 12.30
CA ARG A 99 13.92 5.76 12.52
C ARG A 99 14.65 5.12 13.68
N ASP A 100 15.65 4.31 13.38
CA ASP A 100 16.52 3.72 14.37
C ASP A 100 17.79 4.58 14.49
N PRO A 101 18.02 5.24 15.64
CA PRO A 101 19.23 6.02 15.88
C PRO A 101 20.49 5.15 16.06
N GLU A 102 20.36 3.86 16.38
CA GLU A 102 21.46 2.94 16.65
C GLU A 102 21.79 2.02 15.46
N ARG A 103 20.83 1.82 14.54
CA ARG A 103 21.07 1.15 13.24
C ARG A 103 20.74 2.11 12.09
N PRO A 104 21.73 2.82 11.51
CA PRO A 104 21.49 3.57 10.29
C PRO A 104 21.01 2.59 9.22
N GLN A 105 19.74 2.72 8.81
CA GLN A 105 19.14 1.74 7.89
C GLN A 105 19.97 1.69 6.61
N GLN A 106 20.12 0.49 6.07
CA GLN A 106 21.04 0.15 4.99
C GLN A 106 21.07 1.22 3.90
N TYR A 107 22.20 1.92 3.83
CA TYR A 107 22.57 2.78 2.72
C TYR A 107 22.50 1.93 1.46
N THR A 108 21.71 2.36 0.48
CA THR A 108 21.90 1.81 -0.86
C THR A 108 23.35 2.14 -1.26
N ALA A 109 24.14 1.14 -1.67
CA ALA A 109 25.55 1.33 -2.05
C ALA A 109 25.76 2.42 -3.13
N GLU A 110 24.67 2.81 -3.80
CA GLU A 110 24.59 3.80 -4.87
C GLU A 110 24.30 5.23 -4.38
N ASN A 111 23.71 5.43 -3.18
CA ASN A 111 23.35 6.75 -2.67
C ASN A 111 23.22 6.77 -1.13
N PRO A 112 24.07 7.50 -0.40
CA PRO A 112 24.07 7.55 1.06
C PRO A 112 22.86 8.29 1.68
N GLU A 113 22.00 8.92 0.88
CA GLU A 113 20.82 9.64 1.35
C GLU A 113 19.51 8.84 1.23
N ARG A 114 19.58 7.57 0.79
CA ARG A 114 18.42 6.72 0.56
C ARG A 114 18.48 5.41 1.35
N PHE A 115 17.32 5.04 1.87
CA PHE A 115 17.14 3.90 2.77
C PHE A 115 16.29 2.82 2.09
N ASP A 116 16.69 1.55 2.30
CA ASP A 116 15.94 0.39 1.85
C ASP A 116 15.04 -0.18 2.96
N PHE A 117 13.73 -0.05 2.76
CA PHE A 117 12.67 -0.60 3.61
C PHE A 117 11.91 -1.75 2.93
N THR A 118 12.43 -2.33 1.86
CA THR A 118 11.84 -3.50 1.20
C THR A 118 11.59 -4.64 2.20
N PRO A 119 12.52 -4.99 3.12
CA PRO A 119 12.25 -6.03 4.12
C PRO A 119 11.06 -5.71 5.04
N HIS A 120 10.89 -4.43 5.40
CA HIS A 120 9.75 -3.99 6.22
C HIS A 120 8.43 -4.13 5.46
N VAL A 121 8.39 -3.67 4.21
CA VAL A 121 7.21 -3.78 3.35
C VAL A 121 6.82 -5.23 3.10
N LEU A 122 7.79 -6.13 2.89
CA LEU A 122 7.53 -7.56 2.71
C LEU A 122 6.94 -8.19 3.99
N ARG A 123 7.50 -7.89 5.17
CA ARG A 123 6.93 -8.34 6.45
C ARG A 123 5.49 -7.86 6.66
N ASN A 124 5.19 -6.64 6.23
CA ASN A 124 3.83 -6.12 6.29
C ASN A 124 2.89 -6.90 5.38
N LEU A 125 3.30 -7.20 4.15
CA LEU A 125 2.51 -7.99 3.20
C LEU A 125 2.20 -9.40 3.70
N GLU A 126 3.13 -10.05 4.39
CA GLU A 126 2.92 -11.39 4.98
C GLU A 126 1.82 -11.42 6.07
N LYS A 127 1.53 -10.27 6.68
CA LYS A 127 0.54 -10.14 7.75
C LYS A 127 -0.85 -9.74 7.27
N LEU A 128 -1.02 -9.41 5.98
CA LEU A 128 -2.28 -8.89 5.42
C LEU A 128 -3.26 -9.98 5.00
#